data_AF-A0A962XL34-F1
#
_entry.id   AF-A0A962XL34-F1
#
_cell.length_a   1.000
_cell.length_b   1.000
_cell.length_c   1.000
_cell.angle_alpha   90.00
_cell.angle_beta   90.00
_cell.angle_gamma   90.00
#
_symmetry.space_group_name_H-M   'P 1'
#
loop_
_entity.id
_entity.type
_entity.pdbx_description
1 polymer ?
#
loop_
_entity_poly.entity_id
_entity_poly.type
_entity_poly.pdbx_seq_one_letter_code
_entity_poly.pdbx_strand_id
1 'polypeptide(L)' 'LEEEWRLILANSRPGSRILLRSAGDDLRFLPDWTRQALQFFPALTGPLHPQDRAGTYGSLHFAEVL' A
#
# COMPACT_ATOMS: atom_id res chain seq x y z
N LEU A 1 2.57 -7.72 11.77
CA LEU A 1 1.86 -7.04 10.66
C LEU A 1 0.35 -7.22 10.74
N GLU A 2 -0.17 -8.39 11.10
CA GLU A 2 -1.62 -8.59 11.16
C GLU A 2 -2.33 -7.59 12.09
N GLU A 3 -1.86 -7.46 13.32
CA GLU A 3 -2.47 -6.56 14.31
C GLU A 3 -2.35 -5.09 13.89
N GLU A 4 -1.20 -4.68 13.36
CA GLU A 4 -0.96 -3.31 12.90
C GLU A 4 -1.89 -2.94 11.74
N TRP A 5 -2.08 -3.83 10.77
CA TRP A 5 -3.01 -3.61 9.68
C TRP A 5 -4.47 -3.60 10.13
N ARG A 6 -4.81 -4.42 11.15
CA ARG A 6 -6.15 -4.40 11.74
C ARG A 6 -6.43 -3.04 12.36
N LEU A 7 -5.46 -2.49 13.10
CA LEU A 7 -5.57 -1.16 13.70
C LEU A 7 -5.65 -0.05 12.65
N ILE A 8 -4.80 -0.08 11.61
CA ILE A 8 -4.84 0.90 10.53
C ILE A 8 -6.23 0.93 9.88
N LEU A 9 -6.77 -0.24 9.53
CA LEU A 9 -8.05 -0.32 8.84
C LEU A 9 -9.24 -0.03 9.76
N ALA A 10 -9.19 -0.46 11.02
CA ALA A 10 -10.23 -0.14 12.00
C ALA A 10 -10.34 1.37 12.30
N ASN A 11 -9.25 2.12 12.11
CA ASN A 11 -9.21 3.57 12.32
C ASN A 11 -9.31 4.37 11.00
N SER A 12 -9.51 3.69 9.87
CA SER A 12 -9.70 4.31 8.57
C SER A 12 -11.19 4.35 8.20
N ARG A 13 -11.57 5.27 7.31
CA ARG A 13 -12.91 5.32 6.73
C ARG A 13 -12.85 4.84 5.28
N PRO A 14 -13.95 4.35 4.69
CA PRO A 14 -14.02 4.14 3.25
C PRO A 14 -13.58 5.40 2.48
N GLY A 15 -12.75 5.21 1.46
CA GLY A 15 -12.08 6.27 0.70
C GLY A 15 -10.82 6.85 1.35
N SER A 16 -10.40 6.38 2.53
CA SER A 16 -9.09 6.76 3.10
C SER A 16 -7.96 6.34 2.17
N ARG A 17 -7.04 7.26 1.91
CA ARG A 17 -5.91 7.07 0.98
C ARG A 17 -4.67 6.60 1.74
N ILE A 18 -4.05 5.54 1.23
CA ILE A 18 -2.83 4.97 1.77
C ILE A 18 -1.73 5.05 0.70
N LEU A 19 -0.61 5.65 1.09
CA LEU A 19 0.63 5.59 0.33
C LEU A 19 1.60 4.66 1.06
N LEU A 20 2.05 3.61 0.37
CA LEU A 20 2.90 2.58 0.96
C LEU A 20 4.18 2.41 0.14
N ARG A 21 5.30 2.39 0.84
CA ARG A 21 6.63 2.11 0.28
C ARG A 21 7.18 0.84 0.92
N SER A 22 7.77 -0.03 0.13
CA SER A 22 8.33 -1.30 0.59
C SER A 22 9.75 -1.48 0.07
N ALA A 23 10.61 -2.12 0.87
CA ALA A 23 11.93 -2.57 0.40
C ALA A 23 11.81 -3.75 -0.59
N GLY A 24 10.71 -4.51 -0.55
CA GLY A 24 10.42 -5.56 -1.52
C GLY A 24 9.71 -5.06 -2.77
N ASP A 25 9.81 -5.81 -3.86
CA ASP A 25 9.21 -5.48 -5.17
C ASP A 25 7.68 -5.61 -5.18
N ASP A 26 7.11 -6.33 -4.21
CA ASP A 26 5.68 -6.54 -4.06
C ASP A 26 5.22 -6.59 -2.59
N LEU A 27 3.92 -6.77 -2.40
CA LEU A 27 3.24 -6.73 -1.10
C LEU A 27 2.84 -8.12 -0.58
N ARG A 28 3.50 -9.21 -0.98
CA ARG A 28 3.15 -10.59 -0.53
C ARG A 28 3.35 -10.83 0.96
N PHE A 29 4.10 -9.96 1.63
CA PHE A 29 4.28 -10.00 3.08
C PHE A 29 3.09 -9.40 3.86
N LEU A 30 2.18 -8.69 3.18
CA LEU A 30 0.94 -8.20 3.80
C LEU A 30 -0.03 -9.36 4.01
N PRO A 31 -0.81 -9.36 5.11
CA PRO A 31 -1.84 -10.37 5.31
C PRO A 31 -2.83 -10.39 4.14
N ASP A 32 -3.22 -11.57 3.66
CA ASP A 32 -4.05 -11.71 2.46
C ASP A 32 -5.36 -10.91 2.51
N TRP A 33 -5.97 -10.83 3.69
CA TRP A 33 -7.22 -10.11 3.92
C TRP A 33 -7.09 -8.60 3.71
N THR A 34 -5.88 -8.01 3.85
CA THR A 34 -5.68 -6.56 3.63
C THR A 34 -5.93 -6.18 2.17
N ARG A 35 -5.61 -7.06 1.23
CA ARG A 35 -5.83 -6.82 -0.21
C ARG A 35 -7.31 -6.85 -0.59
N GLN A 36 -8.16 -7.43 0.25
CA GLN A 36 -9.61 -7.42 0.07
C GLN A 36 -10.25 -6.15 0.62
N ALA A 37 -9.59 -5.45 1.54
CA ALA A 37 -10.05 -4.19 2.13
C ALA A 37 -9.53 -2.94 1.41
N LEU A 38 -8.69 -3.12 0.38
CA LEU A 38 -7.98 -2.05 -0.30
C LEU A 38 -8.15 -2.16 -1.82
N GLN A 39 -8.42 -1.03 -2.46
CA GLN A 39 -8.34 -0.87 -3.91
C GLN A 39 -7.00 -0.26 -4.28
N PHE A 40 -6.17 -0.99 -5.03
CA PHE A 40 -4.86 -0.52 -5.50
C PHE A 40 -4.92 0.12 -6.89
N PHE A 41 -4.05 1.09 -7.14
CA PHE A 41 -3.96 1.82 -8.41
C PHE A 41 -2.54 1.74 -9.02
N PRO A 42 -2.10 0.56 -9.50
CA PRO A 42 -0.74 0.37 -10.01
C PRO A 42 -0.41 1.23 -11.24
N ALA A 43 -1.42 1.58 -12.05
CA ALA A 43 -1.24 2.48 -13.20
C ALA A 43 -0.83 3.90 -12.77
N LEU A 44 -1.20 4.33 -11.56
CA LEU A 44 -0.77 5.61 -11.00
C LEU A 44 0.64 5.51 -10.42
N THR A 45 0.97 4.44 -9.69
CA THR A 45 2.25 4.35 -9.00
C THR A 45 3.40 3.84 -9.85
N GLY A 46 3.15 3.05 -10.89
CA GLY A 46 4.19 2.55 -11.78
C GLY A 46 5.08 3.67 -12.36
N PRO A 47 4.51 4.73 -12.95
CA PRO A 47 5.29 5.88 -13.44
C PRO A 47 5.93 6.73 -12.33
N LEU A 48 5.36 6.73 -11.12
CA LEU A 48 5.84 7.54 -9.99
C LEU A 48 6.96 6.87 -9.21
N HIS A 49 7.02 5.55 -9.17
CA HIS A 49 8.02 4.81 -8.42
C HIS A 49 9.47 5.15 -8.83
N PRO A 50 9.83 5.20 -10.14
CA PRO A 50 11.17 5.62 -10.57
C PRO A 50 11.50 7.08 -10.26
N GLN A 51 10.49 7.91 -9.99
CA GLN A 51 10.65 9.33 -9.63
C GLN A 51 10.74 9.52 -8.11
N ASP A 52 10.56 8.46 -7.31
CA ASP A 52 10.69 8.55 -5.86
C ASP A 52 12.15 8.81 -5.48
N ARG A 53 12.40 9.96 -4.86
CA ARG A 53 13.74 10.46 -4.53
C ARG A 53 14.49 9.64 -3.50
N ALA A 54 13.80 8.75 -2.77
CA ALA A 54 14.43 7.88 -1.79
C ALA A 54 15.35 6.84 -2.45
N GLY A 55 14.98 6.30 -3.62
CA GLY A 55 15.77 5.36 -4.41
C GLY A 55 16.11 4.01 -3.74
N THR A 56 15.69 3.78 -2.50
CA THR A 56 16.02 2.58 -1.70
C THR A 56 14.86 1.61 -1.52
N TYR A 57 13.65 2.01 -1.90
CA TYR A 57 12.47 1.14 -1.87
C TYR A 57 12.40 0.31 -3.15
N GLY A 58 12.06 -0.97 -3.03
CA GLY A 58 11.80 -1.85 -4.17
C GLY A 58 10.42 -1.62 -4.81
N SER A 59 9.48 -0.98 -4.09
CA SER A 59 8.18 -0.63 -4.67
C SER A 59 7.45 0.53 -3.97
N LEU A 60 6.57 1.19 -4.74
CA LEU A 60 5.65 2.24 -4.29
C LEU A 60 4.22 1.87 -4.69
N HIS A 61 3.30 1.96 -3.74
CA HIS A 61 1.89 1.59 -3.91
C HIS A 61 0.97 2.67 -3.39
N PHE A 62 -0.13 2.86 -4.10
CA PHE A 62 -1.22 3.74 -3.71
C PHE A 62 -2.50 2.93 -3.67
N ALA A 63 -3.23 3.07 -2.58
CA ALA A 63 -4.49 2.38 -2.37
C ALA A 63 -5.52 3.27 -1.70
N GLU A 64 -6.79 2.93 -1.88
CA GLU A 64 -7.91 3.47 -1.13
C GLU A 64 -8.59 2.36 -0.33
N VAL A 65 -9.00 2.67 0.90
CA VAL A 65 -9.79 1.77 1.74
C VAL A 65 -11.19 1.64 1.16
N LEU A 66 -11.68 0.42 1.01
CA LEU A 66 -13.02 0.11 0.51
C LEU A 66 -14.12 0.40 1.53
#